data_AF-A0A7V2S2R2-F1
#
_entry.id   AF-A0A7V2S2R2-F1
#
_cell.length_a   1.000
_cell.length_b   1.000
_cell.length_c   1.000
_cell.angle_alpha   90.00
_cell.angle_beta   90.00
_cell.angle_gamma   90.00
#
_symmetry.space_group_name_H-M   'P 1'
#
loop_
_entity.id
_entity.type
_entity.pdbx_description
1 polymer ?
#
loop_
_entity_poly.entity_id
_entity_poly.type
_entity_poly.pdbx_seq_one_letter_code
_entity_poly.pdbx_strand_id
1 'polypeptide(L)'
;FLMQIFFAAIGASANILIVLKVGPVLFLFAGLILLVHLIFILVFGRLFNLDLAEIVIASNANMGGPTTAAAMAVGRRWKSLVIPAILCGTLGYAIATFIGVGMAYWLH
;
A
#
# COMPACT_ATOMS: atom_id res chain seq x y z
N PHE A 1 8.24 -13.09 -9.83
CA PHE A 1 8.68 -13.25 -11.23
C PHE A 1 8.00 -12.24 -12.17
N LEU A 2 6.69 -12.36 -12.47
CA LEU A 2 6.02 -11.45 -13.43
C LEU A 2 6.10 -9.96 -13.06
N MET A 3 5.86 -9.60 -11.79
CA MET A 3 6.00 -8.21 -11.34
C MET A 3 7.41 -7.65 -11.49
N GLN A 4 8.45 -8.48 -11.38
CA GLN A 4 9.83 -8.04 -11.56
C GLN A 4 10.12 -7.74 -13.04
N ILE A 5 9.61 -8.57 -13.95
CA ILE A 5 9.69 -8.33 -15.41
C ILE A 5 8.94 -7.05 -15.77
N PHE A 6 7.75 -6.84 -15.21
CA PHE A 6 6.96 -5.64 -15.42
C PHE A 6 7.70 -4.36 -15.00
N PHE A 7 8.25 -4.32 -13.78
CA PHE A 7 9.04 -3.16 -13.34
C PHE A 7 10.30 -2.95 -14.17
N ALA A 8 10.99 -4.02 -14.58
CA ALA A 8 12.14 -3.92 -15.47
C ALA A 8 11.76 -3.31 -16.83
N ALA A 9 10.63 -3.71 -17.42
CA ALA A 9 10.13 -3.18 -18.68
C ALA A 9 9.73 -1.70 -18.59
N ILE A 10 9.06 -1.29 -17.50
CA ILE A 10 8.74 0.13 -17.25
C ILE A 10 10.02 0.94 -17.07
N GLY A 11 10.97 0.44 -16.28
CA GLY A 11 12.26 1.10 -16.06
C GLY A 11 13.06 1.27 -17.35
N ALA A 12 13.12 0.22 -18.19
CA ALA A 12 13.84 0.25 -19.45
C ALA A 12 13.23 1.21 -20.49
N SER A 13 11.93 1.46 -20.42
CA SER A 13 11.21 2.39 -21.31
C SER A 13 11.14 3.83 -20.79
N ALA A 14 11.63 4.10 -19.58
CA ALA A 14 11.58 5.42 -18.97
C ALA A 14 12.62 6.40 -19.54
N ASN A 15 12.20 7.66 -19.76
CA ASN A 15 13.12 8.73 -20.15
C ASN A 15 13.77 9.36 -18.90
N ILE A 16 15.11 9.23 -18.79
CA ILE A 16 15.85 9.69 -17.62
C ILE A 16 15.76 11.20 -17.37
N LEU A 17 15.70 12.03 -18.41
CA LEU A 17 15.55 13.49 -18.24
C LEU A 17 14.18 13.83 -17.64
N ILE A 18 13.11 13.15 -18.09
CA ILE A 18 11.76 13.38 -17.55
C ILE A 18 11.69 12.92 -16.10
N VAL A 19 12.27 11.75 -15.78
CA VAL A 19 12.34 11.24 -14.41
C VAL A 19 13.08 12.21 -13.50
N LEU A 20 14.20 12.78 -13.92
CA LEU A 20 14.92 13.77 -13.11
C LEU A 20 14.13 15.07 -12.91
N LYS A 21 13.33 15.49 -13.90
CA LYS A 21 12.56 16.73 -13.83
C LYS A 21 11.28 16.60 -13.00
N VAL A 22 10.55 15.49 -13.15
CA VAL A 22 9.22 15.29 -12.54
C VAL A 22 9.29 14.37 -11.31
N GLY A 23 10.23 13.43 -11.29
CA GLY A 23 10.41 12.44 -10.23
C GLY A 23 10.53 13.03 -8.83
N PRO A 24 11.28 14.13 -8.58
CA PRO A 24 11.34 14.74 -7.24
C PRO A 24 9.97 15.17 -6.71
N VAL A 25 9.12 15.75 -7.56
CA VAL A 25 7.78 16.19 -7.16
C VAL A 25 6.89 14.98 -6.86
N LEU A 26 6.93 13.95 -7.71
CA LEU A 26 6.20 12.71 -7.46
C LEU A 26 6.68 11.99 -6.20
N PHE A 27 7.98 12.03 -5.91
CA PHE A 27 8.55 11.45 -4.70
C PHE A 27 8.07 12.17 -3.44
N LEU A 28 8.07 13.52 -3.45
CA LEU A 28 7.51 14.32 -2.35
C LEU A 28 6.01 14.06 -2.17
N PHE A 29 5.26 13.96 -3.27
CA PHE A 29 3.84 13.64 -3.24
C PHE A 29 3.59 12.25 -2.62
N ALA A 30 4.34 11.23 -3.05
CA ALA A 30 4.27 9.89 -2.45
C ALA A 30 4.66 9.92 -0.96
N GLY A 31 5.69 10.68 -0.60
CA GLY A 31 6.10 10.88 0.80
C GLY A 31 4.99 11.51 1.65
N LEU A 32 4.28 12.49 1.11
CA LEU A 32 3.12 13.10 1.77
C LEU A 32 1.99 12.09 1.98
N ILE A 33 1.67 11.27 0.97
CA ILE A 33 0.66 10.21 1.09
C ILE A 33 1.04 9.24 2.23
N LEU A 34 2.30 8.82 2.30
CA LEU A 34 2.79 7.92 3.34
C LEU A 34 2.75 8.55 4.73
N LEU A 35 3.07 9.84 4.83
CA LEU A 35 3.01 10.58 6.08
C LEU A 35 1.57 10.67 6.58
N VAL A 36 0.63 11.04 5.71
CA VAL A 36 -0.79 11.10 6.04
C VAL A 36 -1.29 9.71 6.46
N HIS A 37 -0.97 8.66 5.69
CA HIS A 37 -1.31 7.28 6.04
C HIS A 37 -0.80 6.90 7.44
N LEU A 38 0.48 7.18 7.74
CA LEU A 38 1.09 6.83 9.01
C LEU A 38 0.43 7.57 10.19
N ILE A 39 0.14 8.86 10.03
CA ILE A 39 -0.57 9.63 11.05
C ILE A 39 -1.96 9.04 11.27
N PHE A 40 -2.72 8.82 10.20
CA PHE A 40 -4.07 8.29 10.31
C PHE A 40 -4.10 6.92 11.00
N ILE A 41 -3.27 5.97 10.55
CA ILE A 41 -3.31 4.61 11.07
C ILE A 41 -2.83 4.54 12.54
N LEU A 42 -1.89 5.38 12.95
CA LEU A 42 -1.45 5.45 14.35
C LEU A 42 -2.50 6.11 15.25
N VAL A 43 -3.11 7.21 14.80
CA VAL A 43 -4.15 7.93 15.56
C VAL A 43 -5.38 7.05 15.72
N PHE A 44 -5.91 6.48 14.64
CA PHE A 44 -7.08 5.61 14.71
C PHE A 44 -6.76 4.28 15.40
N GLY A 45 -5.57 3.71 15.19
CA GLY A 45 -5.12 2.53 15.93
C GLY A 45 -5.14 2.76 17.44
N ARG A 46 -4.66 3.94 17.88
CA ARG A 46 -4.74 4.32 19.30
C ARG A 46 -6.17 4.55 19.77
N LEU A 47 -7.02 5.20 18.97
CA LEU A 47 -8.42 5.49 19.31
C LEU A 47 -9.23 4.19 19.50
N PHE A 48 -8.97 3.18 18.68
CA PHE A 48 -9.64 1.87 18.74
C PHE A 48 -8.96 0.87 19.69
N ASN A 49 -7.93 1.28 20.43
CA ASN A 49 -7.14 0.41 21.32
C ASN A 49 -6.58 -0.84 20.63
N LEU A 50 -6.20 -0.70 19.35
CA LEU A 50 -5.54 -1.77 18.61
C LEU A 50 -4.11 -1.96 19.11
N ASP A 51 -3.64 -3.19 19.11
CA ASP A 51 -2.25 -3.48 19.41
C ASP A 51 -1.33 -3.08 18.24
N LEU A 52 -0.02 -3.02 18.52
CA LEU A 52 0.95 -2.65 17.48
C LEU A 52 1.01 -3.68 16.34
N ALA A 53 0.72 -4.95 16.62
CA ALA A 53 0.74 -6.00 15.61
C ALA A 53 -0.40 -5.80 14.60
N GLU A 54 -1.60 -5.50 15.06
CA GLU A 54 -2.78 -5.15 14.26
C GLU A 54 -2.52 -3.91 13.41
N ILE A 55 -1.98 -2.84 14.00
CA ILE A 55 -1.67 -1.59 13.30
C ILE A 55 -0.64 -1.83 12.18
N VAL A 56 0.43 -2.56 12.48
CA VAL A 56 1.49 -2.85 11.50
C VAL A 56 0.99 -3.79 10.40
N ILE A 57 0.19 -4.79 10.74
CA ILE A 57 -0.43 -5.69 9.77
C ILE A 57 -1.41 -4.95 8.86
N ALA A 58 -2.26 -4.07 9.42
CA ALA A 58 -3.17 -3.25 8.66
C ALA A 58 -2.42 -2.29 7.72
N SER A 59 -1.33 -1.68 8.19
CA SER A 59 -0.47 -0.82 7.37
C SER A 59 0.15 -1.60 6.20
N ASN A 60 0.65 -2.81 6.46
CA ASN A 60 1.22 -3.66 5.42
C ASN A 60 0.15 -4.20 4.46
N ALA A 61 -1.07 -4.47 4.93
CA ALA A 61 -2.19 -4.89 4.08
C ALA A 61 -2.60 -3.78 3.09
N ASN A 62 -2.53 -2.52 3.52
CA ASN A 62 -2.76 -1.36 2.65
C ASN A 62 -1.63 -1.16 1.63
N MET A 63 -0.37 -1.15 2.08
CA MET A 63 0.79 -0.77 1.27
C MET A 63 1.35 -1.92 0.44
N GLY A 64 1.57 -3.08 1.07
CA GLY A 64 2.16 -4.25 0.46
C GLY A 64 1.12 -5.26 -0.03
N GLY A 65 -0.15 -5.12 0.35
CA GLY A 65 -1.23 -6.00 -0.05
C GLY A 65 -1.40 -7.26 0.82
N PRO A 66 -2.42 -8.08 0.53
CA PRO A 66 -2.85 -9.20 1.37
C PRO A 66 -1.77 -10.28 1.52
N THR A 67 -0.99 -10.54 0.48
CA THR A 67 0.04 -11.61 0.49
C THR A 67 1.25 -11.24 1.34
N THR A 68 1.71 -9.99 1.29
CA THR A 68 2.85 -9.52 2.09
C THR A 68 2.46 -9.33 3.55
N ALA A 69 1.24 -8.88 3.83
CA ALA A 69 0.69 -8.78 5.19
C ALA A 69 0.52 -10.16 5.84
N ALA A 70 0.00 -11.15 5.11
CA ALA A 70 -0.08 -12.53 5.56
C ALA A 70 1.33 -13.11 5.85
N ALA A 71 2.29 -12.88 4.95
CA ALA A 71 3.67 -13.31 5.14
C ALA A 71 4.31 -12.68 6.39
N MET A 72 4.06 -11.40 6.65
CA MET A 72 4.51 -10.71 7.86
C MET A 72 3.89 -11.32 9.13
N ALA A 73 2.58 -11.58 9.13
CA ALA A 73 1.90 -12.21 10.26
C ALA A 73 2.48 -13.60 10.58
N VAL A 74 2.74 -14.42 9.54
CA VAL A 74 3.40 -15.73 9.70
C VAL A 74 4.82 -15.56 10.24
N GLY A 75 5.62 -14.67 9.63
CA GLY A 75 7.02 -14.44 10.02
C GLY A 75 7.19 -13.90 11.45
N ARG A 76 6.22 -13.12 11.94
CA ARG A 76 6.19 -12.59 13.32
C ARG A 76 5.46 -13.48 14.31
N ARG A 77 5.02 -14.68 13.89
CA ARG A 77 4.24 -15.64 14.69
C ARG A 77 2.87 -15.13 15.17
N TRP A 78 2.31 -14.11 14.51
CA TRP A 78 0.97 -13.59 14.74
C TRP A 78 -0.07 -14.36 13.93
N LYS A 79 -0.16 -15.68 14.16
CA LYS A 79 -1.01 -16.58 13.34
C LYS A 79 -2.49 -16.17 13.32
N SER A 80 -2.99 -15.60 14.41
CA SER A 80 -4.36 -15.07 14.50
C SER A 80 -4.63 -13.91 13.53
N LEU A 81 -3.60 -13.16 13.12
CA LEU A 81 -3.72 -12.01 12.23
C LEU A 81 -3.60 -12.36 10.73
N VAL A 82 -3.28 -13.61 10.38
CA VAL A 82 -3.13 -14.03 8.96
C VAL A 82 -4.44 -13.89 8.20
N ILE A 83 -5.55 -14.40 8.76
CA ILE A 83 -6.87 -14.31 8.12
C ILE A 83 -7.33 -12.84 8.05
N PRO A 84 -7.30 -12.05 9.14
CA PRO A 84 -7.58 -10.62 9.10
C PRO A 84 -6.74 -9.86 8.06
N ALA A 85 -5.45 -10.15 7.94
CA ALA A 85 -4.55 -9.51 6.97
C ALA A 85 -5.00 -9.75 5.53
N ILE A 86 -5.34 -11.00 5.19
CA ILE A 86 -5.80 -11.37 3.84
C ILE A 86 -7.13 -10.69 3.55
N LEU A 87 -8.11 -10.80 4.46
CA LEU A 87 -9.45 -10.24 4.25
C LEU A 87 -9.43 -8.72 4.13
N CYS A 88 -8.70 -8.04 5.01
CA CYS A 88 -8.58 -6.58 4.97
C CYS A 88 -7.91 -6.12 3.67
N GLY A 89 -6.81 -6.77 3.26
CA GLY A 89 -6.09 -6.43 2.04
C GLY A 89 -6.90 -6.70 0.76
N THR A 90 -7.57 -7.85 0.66
CA THR A 90 -8.39 -8.17 -0.53
C THR A 90 -9.64 -7.32 -0.63
N LEU A 91 -10.32 -7.04 0.50
CA LEU A 91 -11.46 -6.15 0.54
C LEU A 91 -11.07 -4.72 0.16
N GLY A 92 -9.95 -4.24 0.71
CA GLY A 92 -9.38 -2.94 0.35
C GLY A 92 -9.11 -2.85 -1.16
N TYR A 93 -8.49 -3.87 -1.75
CA TYR A 93 -8.27 -3.92 -3.21
C TYR A 93 -9.56 -3.91 -4.01
N ALA A 94 -10.55 -4.73 -3.62
CA ALA A 94 -11.83 -4.80 -4.31
C ALA A 94 -12.49 -3.42 -4.36
N ILE A 95 -12.54 -2.70 -3.24
CA ILE A 95 -13.20 -1.39 -3.16
C ILE A 95 -12.36 -0.30 -3.84
N ALA A 96 -11.06 -0.20 -3.50
CA ALA A 96 -10.19 0.87 -3.99
C ALA A 96 -9.99 0.82 -5.50
N THR A 97 -10.01 -0.38 -6.11
CA THR A 97 -9.90 -0.52 -7.57
C THR A 97 -11.05 0.16 -8.29
N PHE A 98 -12.30 -0.11 -7.90
CA PHE A 98 -13.46 0.51 -8.56
C PHE A 98 -13.55 2.00 -8.28
N ILE A 99 -13.20 2.44 -7.06
CA ILE A 99 -13.11 3.87 -6.74
C ILE A 99 -12.07 4.53 -7.65
N GLY A 100 -10.87 3.95 -7.78
CA GLY A 100 -9.80 4.50 -8.61
C GLY A 100 -10.20 4.61 -10.09
N VAL A 101 -10.84 3.58 -10.63
CA VAL A 101 -11.40 3.60 -11.99
C VAL A 101 -12.47 4.70 -12.11
N GLY A 102 -13.38 4.81 -11.15
CA GLY A 102 -14.41 5.86 -11.14
C GLY A 102 -13.81 7.28 -11.11
N MET A 103 -12.78 7.51 -10.29
CA MET A 103 -12.08 8.80 -10.26
C MET A 103 -11.36 9.10 -11.57
N ALA A 104 -10.77 8.09 -12.21
CA ALA A 104 -10.13 8.26 -13.52
C ALA A 104 -11.15 8.70 -14.58
N TYR A 105 -12.35 8.13 -14.58
CA TYR A 105 -13.44 8.57 -15.46
C TYR A 105 -13.97 9.98 -15.12
N TRP A 106 -13.91 10.40 -13.85
CA TRP A 106 -14.42 11.71 -13.44
C TRP A 106 -13.44 12.86 -13.74
N LEU A 107 -12.13 12.57 -13.71
CA LEU A 107 -11.06 13.56 -13.91
C LEU A 107 -10.61 13.69 -15.37
N HIS A 108 -11.10 12.83 -16.27
CA HIS A 108 -10.72 12.77 -17.69
C HIS A 108 -11.89 13.14 -18.60
#